data_AF-A0A3B9LRH2-F1
#
_entry.id   AF-A0A3B9LRH2-F1
#
_cell.length_a   1.000
_cell.length_b   1.000
_cell.length_c   1.000
_cell.angle_alpha   90.00
_cell.angle_beta   90.00
_cell.angle_gamma   90.00
#
_symmetry.space_group_name_H-M   'P 1'
#
loop_
_entity.id
_entity.type
_entity.pdbx_description
1 polymer ?
#
loop_
_entity_poly.entity_id
_entity_poly.type
_entity_poly.pdbx_seq_one_letter_code
_entity_poly.pdbx_strand_id
1 'polypeptide(L)'
;TDSTSCADCHNQPTIGGAGGFVANVFVLAQNLDPVTDSVSAEFSNERNTLGMNGSGAIEMLAREMTADLLAIRAAAIAEAKSSGGNITKRLDTKGVNFGQITANPNSTVDTSKVEGVDTNLIIKPFHQKGVVNSVRVFTVNAFNHHHGMEAVERFGIGQKDSKGNIITTNDFDEDGVPDELTVGDITAATIFQVAMNIPGRVIPENAAARRAARRGETRFEEIGCTDCHKPALALNNRFFSEPNPFNPPGNLRIQDVQHPYAFDLTQDIPKPRLERSENGGAIVPAYTDLKRHVICDDIDPFFRNERIVQAGVPIDQFITRKLWDVGNTAPYGHRGDLTTITEAILHHGGEARLSRERFAVLSKDQQGEIIEFLKQLQILPNGTPNEVTEDELRRLLKSQKSVRALSILPA
;
A
#
# COMPACT_ATOMS: atom_id res chain seq x y z
N THR A 1 -1.71 -13.24 19.63
CA THR A 1 -0.40 -12.99 19.02
C THR A 1 0.01 -14.09 18.08
N ASP A 2 0.27 -13.75 16.81
CA ASP A 2 0.81 -14.65 15.79
C ASP A 2 2.24 -14.25 15.36
N SER A 3 2.81 -13.16 15.92
CA SER A 3 4.17 -12.70 15.62
C SER A 3 4.85 -12.02 16.80
N THR A 4 6.19 -12.15 16.88
CA THR A 4 7.01 -11.48 17.91
C THR A 4 7.78 -10.28 17.36
N SER A 5 7.89 -10.17 16.03
CA SER A 5 8.64 -9.12 15.34
C SER A 5 8.03 -8.82 13.98
N CYS A 6 8.08 -7.56 13.55
CA CYS A 6 7.70 -7.20 12.18
C CYS A 6 8.49 -8.02 11.13
N ALA A 7 9.74 -8.39 11.46
CA ALA A 7 10.60 -9.17 10.57
C ALA A 7 10.18 -10.66 10.44
N ASP A 8 9.30 -11.17 11.29
CA ASP A 8 8.80 -12.55 11.16
C ASP A 8 7.97 -12.69 9.87
N CYS A 9 7.24 -11.63 9.48
CA CYS A 9 6.44 -11.60 8.25
C CYS A 9 7.02 -10.70 7.15
N HIS A 10 7.64 -9.57 7.49
CA HIS A 10 8.16 -8.59 6.53
C HIS A 10 9.67 -8.73 6.32
N ASN A 11 10.11 -9.70 5.52
CA ASN A 11 11.54 -10.04 5.43
C ASN A 11 12.10 -10.36 4.03
N GLN A 12 11.28 -10.36 2.98
CA GLN A 12 11.72 -10.71 1.63
C GLN A 12 11.73 -9.48 0.70
N PRO A 13 12.88 -9.11 0.10
CA PRO A 13 14.20 -9.75 0.20
C PRO A 13 15.02 -9.33 1.44
N THR A 14 14.51 -8.35 2.20
CA THR A 14 15.13 -7.80 3.42
C THR A 14 14.04 -7.43 4.42
N ILE A 15 14.41 -7.14 5.67
CA ILE A 15 13.50 -6.59 6.68
C ILE A 15 12.72 -5.40 6.10
N GLY A 16 11.40 -5.40 6.28
CA GLY A 16 10.47 -4.45 5.68
C GLY A 16 9.87 -4.90 4.34
N GLY A 17 10.39 -5.97 3.74
CA GLY A 17 9.90 -6.53 2.48
C GLY A 17 8.59 -7.32 2.62
N ALA A 18 8.21 -8.03 1.56
CA ALA A 18 7.06 -8.92 1.55
C ALA A 18 7.32 -10.19 2.38
N GLY A 19 6.27 -10.97 2.63
CA GLY A 19 6.36 -12.28 3.29
C GLY A 19 6.13 -13.43 2.32
N GLY A 20 6.77 -14.57 2.58
CA GLY A 20 6.46 -15.81 1.87
C GLY A 20 5.05 -16.32 2.21
N PHE A 21 4.58 -17.35 1.49
CA PHE A 21 3.25 -17.95 1.72
C PHE A 21 3.02 -18.40 3.18
N VAL A 22 4.07 -18.90 3.84
CA VAL A 22 3.99 -19.34 5.25
C VAL A 22 3.79 -18.20 6.25
N ALA A 23 4.01 -16.95 5.83
CA ALA A 23 3.80 -15.76 6.64
C ALA A 23 2.43 -15.10 6.39
N ASN A 24 1.55 -15.78 5.63
CA ASN A 24 0.19 -15.30 5.40
C ASN A 24 -0.56 -15.09 6.72
N VAL A 25 -1.38 -14.05 6.76
CA VAL A 25 -2.23 -13.71 7.90
C VAL A 25 -3.68 -14.02 7.58
N PHE A 26 -4.43 -14.44 8.59
CA PHE A 26 -5.88 -14.63 8.52
C PHE A 26 -6.55 -13.44 9.21
N VAL A 27 -7.37 -12.70 8.49
CA VAL A 27 -7.99 -11.46 8.97
C VAL A 27 -9.51 -11.59 9.02
N LEU A 28 -10.14 -10.71 9.81
CA LEU A 28 -11.59 -10.51 10.00
C LEU A 28 -12.26 -11.42 11.05
N ALA A 29 -11.64 -12.53 11.44
CA ALA A 29 -12.16 -13.39 12.51
C ALA A 29 -12.24 -12.65 13.85
N GLN A 30 -11.32 -11.71 14.10
CA GLN A 30 -11.30 -10.85 15.29
C GLN A 30 -12.47 -9.87 15.38
N ASN A 31 -13.24 -9.68 14.31
CA ASN A 31 -14.39 -8.77 14.31
C ASN A 31 -15.69 -9.45 14.76
N LEU A 32 -15.68 -10.76 15.02
CA LEU A 32 -16.85 -11.54 15.42
C LEU A 32 -17.06 -11.46 16.95
N ASP A 33 -18.32 -11.56 17.39
CA ASP A 33 -18.71 -11.63 18.81
C ASP A 33 -19.65 -12.84 19.01
N PRO A 34 -19.21 -13.93 19.67
CA PRO A 34 -17.86 -14.11 20.23
C PRO A 34 -16.79 -14.23 19.13
N VAL A 35 -15.56 -13.84 19.47
CA VAL A 35 -14.38 -14.03 18.62
C VAL A 35 -14.18 -15.53 18.35
N THR A 36 -13.66 -15.88 17.18
CA THR A 36 -13.34 -17.25 16.79
C THR A 36 -11.87 -17.39 16.40
N ASP A 37 -11.26 -18.49 16.79
CA ASP A 37 -9.88 -18.85 16.42
C ASP A 37 -9.82 -19.62 15.09
N SER A 38 -10.95 -19.70 14.36
CA SER A 38 -11.04 -20.44 13.11
C SER A 38 -10.43 -19.67 11.95
N VAL A 39 -9.43 -20.28 11.31
CA VAL A 39 -8.85 -19.83 10.02
C VAL A 39 -9.66 -20.30 8.80
N SER A 40 -10.87 -20.84 9.02
CA SER A 40 -11.77 -21.19 7.92
C SER A 40 -12.12 -19.96 7.09
N ALA A 41 -12.25 -20.14 5.77
CA ALA A 41 -12.70 -19.10 4.86
C ALA A 41 -14.12 -18.58 5.19
N GLU A 42 -14.88 -19.28 6.03
CA GLU A 42 -16.18 -18.81 6.55
C GLU A 42 -16.04 -17.62 7.52
N PHE A 43 -14.94 -17.55 8.27
CA PHE A 43 -14.73 -16.56 9.33
C PHE A 43 -13.52 -15.65 9.10
N SER A 44 -12.63 -16.01 8.17
CA SER A 44 -11.44 -15.23 7.87
C SER A 44 -11.14 -15.15 6.38
N ASN A 45 -10.40 -14.12 5.98
CA ASN A 45 -9.74 -14.06 4.68
C ASN A 45 -8.23 -14.24 4.87
N GLU A 46 -7.63 -15.14 4.11
CA GLU A 46 -6.17 -15.33 4.07
C GLU A 46 -5.52 -14.26 3.18
N ARG A 47 -4.41 -13.68 3.63
CA ARG A 47 -3.69 -12.64 2.89
C ARG A 47 -2.18 -12.75 3.04
N ASN A 48 -1.49 -12.53 1.93
CA ASN A 48 -0.05 -12.42 1.93
C ASN A 48 0.44 -11.06 2.44
N THR A 49 1.56 -11.10 3.15
CA THR A 49 2.23 -9.94 3.75
C THR A 49 2.87 -9.06 2.69
N LEU A 50 2.50 -7.78 2.68
CA LEU A 50 3.00 -6.81 1.71
C LEU A 50 4.30 -6.13 2.17
N GLY A 51 5.17 -5.79 1.22
CA GLY A 51 6.32 -4.92 1.49
C GLY A 51 5.93 -3.50 1.94
N MET A 52 6.79 -2.91 2.78
CA MET A 52 6.65 -1.59 3.40
C MET A 52 7.62 -0.55 2.84
N ASN A 53 8.58 -0.96 2.01
CA ASN A 53 9.52 -0.07 1.33
C ASN A 53 8.77 1.00 0.52
N GLY A 54 9.14 2.26 0.71
CA GLY A 54 8.48 3.40 0.10
C GLY A 54 7.07 3.73 0.62
N SER A 55 6.61 3.11 1.71
CA SER A 55 5.30 3.39 2.31
C SER A 55 5.07 4.88 2.62
N GLY A 56 6.11 5.62 3.05
CA GLY A 56 6.02 7.06 3.26
C GLY A 56 5.66 7.85 1.99
N ALA A 57 6.24 7.49 0.84
CA ALA A 57 5.93 8.11 -0.45
C ALA A 57 4.50 7.79 -0.91
N ILE A 58 4.09 6.53 -0.72
CA ILE A 58 2.73 6.05 -1.04
C ILE A 58 1.69 6.75 -0.19
N GLU A 59 1.94 6.94 1.10
CA GLU A 59 1.05 7.67 1.98
C GLU A 59 0.95 9.14 1.58
N MET A 60 2.07 9.78 1.27
CA MET A 60 2.07 11.18 0.83
C MET A 60 1.27 11.40 -0.47
N LEU A 61 1.36 10.47 -1.43
CA LEU A 61 0.48 10.48 -2.60
C LEU A 61 -1.00 10.39 -2.21
N ALA A 62 -1.35 9.45 -1.34
CA ALA A 62 -2.73 9.27 -0.89
C ALA A 62 -3.26 10.51 -0.14
N ARG A 63 -2.42 11.17 0.67
CA ARG A 63 -2.76 12.43 1.35
C ARG A 63 -3.05 13.55 0.36
N GLU A 64 -2.18 13.75 -0.64
CA GLU A 64 -2.37 14.78 -1.66
C GLU A 64 -3.61 14.50 -2.52
N MET A 65 -3.80 13.25 -2.96
CA MET A 65 -5.00 12.86 -3.70
C MET A 65 -6.27 13.04 -2.87
N THR A 66 -6.24 12.70 -1.58
CA THR A 66 -7.37 12.95 -0.67
C THR A 66 -7.67 14.46 -0.57
N ALA A 67 -6.65 15.30 -0.41
CA ALA A 67 -6.83 16.75 -0.36
C ALA A 67 -7.46 17.29 -1.66
N ASP A 68 -7.00 16.83 -2.82
CA ASP A 68 -7.56 17.22 -4.12
C ASP A 68 -9.03 16.82 -4.25
N LEU A 69 -9.38 15.57 -3.91
CA LEU A 69 -10.75 15.07 -4.02
C LEU A 69 -11.71 15.81 -3.07
N LEU A 70 -11.26 16.11 -1.85
CA LEU A 70 -12.02 16.90 -0.88
C LEU A 70 -12.21 18.34 -1.36
N ALA A 71 -11.20 18.93 -2.01
CA ALA A 71 -11.29 20.26 -2.62
C ALA A 71 -12.28 20.28 -3.79
N ILE A 72 -12.29 19.25 -4.64
CA ILE A 72 -13.28 19.09 -5.73
C ILE A 72 -14.70 19.04 -5.15
N ARG A 73 -14.92 18.27 -4.08
CA ARG A 73 -16.21 18.22 -3.38
C ARG A 73 -16.62 19.57 -2.82
N ALA A 74 -15.71 20.27 -2.14
CA ALA A 74 -15.98 21.59 -1.60
C ALA A 74 -16.34 22.60 -2.71
N ALA A 75 -15.62 22.58 -3.83
CA ALA A 75 -15.88 23.43 -4.98
C ALA A 75 -17.25 23.12 -5.63
N ALA A 76 -17.60 21.85 -5.79
CA ALA A 76 -18.92 21.45 -6.30
C ALA A 76 -20.06 21.96 -5.41
N ILE A 77 -19.92 21.83 -4.08
CA ILE A 77 -20.91 22.34 -3.11
C ILE A 77 -21.02 23.87 -3.20
N ALA A 78 -19.90 24.58 -3.25
CA ALA A 78 -19.89 26.05 -3.33
C ALA A 78 -20.56 26.55 -4.61
N GLU A 79 -20.25 25.94 -5.75
CA GLU A 79 -20.81 26.29 -7.05
C GLU A 79 -22.32 25.96 -7.15
N ALA A 80 -22.75 24.84 -6.56
CA ALA A 80 -24.17 24.47 -6.51
C ALA A 80 -24.99 25.47 -5.68
N LYS A 81 -24.41 25.94 -4.57
CA LYS A 81 -25.01 27.00 -3.74
C LYS A 81 -25.12 28.32 -4.48
N SER A 82 -24.06 28.75 -5.16
CA SER A 82 -24.04 30.05 -5.85
C SER A 82 -24.90 30.06 -7.11
N SER A 83 -24.98 28.95 -7.84
CA SER A 83 -25.76 28.86 -9.08
C SER A 83 -27.23 28.54 -8.85
N GLY A 84 -27.60 27.98 -7.68
CA GLY A 84 -28.94 27.46 -7.42
C GLY A 84 -29.28 26.19 -8.23
N GLY A 85 -28.30 25.59 -8.91
CA GLY A 85 -28.43 24.37 -9.70
C GLY A 85 -27.55 23.23 -9.20
N ASN A 86 -27.79 22.03 -9.71
CA ASN A 86 -26.96 20.86 -9.42
C ASN A 86 -25.65 20.95 -10.20
N ILE A 87 -24.53 20.68 -9.54
CA ILE A 87 -23.19 20.74 -10.13
C ILE A 87 -22.54 19.37 -10.07
N THR A 88 -22.21 18.82 -11.23
CA THR A 88 -21.45 17.57 -11.36
C THR A 88 -19.98 17.89 -11.58
N LYS A 89 -19.09 17.29 -10.77
CA LYS A 89 -17.64 17.35 -10.99
C LYS A 89 -17.03 15.96 -11.04
N ARG A 90 -16.09 15.79 -11.96
CA ARG A 90 -15.24 14.60 -12.03
C ARG A 90 -14.23 14.62 -10.89
N LEU A 91 -13.97 13.44 -10.33
CA LEU A 91 -13.01 13.21 -9.25
C LEU A 91 -11.64 12.85 -9.84
N ASP A 92 -11.01 13.82 -10.51
CA ASP A 92 -9.69 13.65 -11.13
C ASP A 92 -8.58 14.18 -10.21
N THR A 93 -7.58 13.35 -9.90
CA THR A 93 -6.36 13.77 -9.19
C THR A 93 -5.17 12.95 -9.69
N LYS A 94 -4.03 13.62 -9.89
CA LYS A 94 -2.77 12.99 -10.35
C LYS A 94 -2.92 12.07 -11.58
N GLY A 95 -3.84 12.40 -12.49
CA GLY A 95 -4.11 11.59 -13.69
C GLY A 95 -4.91 10.29 -13.44
N VAL A 96 -5.53 10.16 -12.26
CA VAL A 96 -6.43 9.07 -11.86
C VAL A 96 -7.84 9.63 -11.68
N ASN A 97 -8.84 8.93 -12.21
CA ASN A 97 -10.25 9.30 -12.04
C ASN A 97 -10.96 8.33 -11.08
N PHE A 98 -11.62 8.88 -10.07
CA PHE A 98 -12.44 8.15 -9.07
C PHE A 98 -13.94 8.31 -9.34
N GLY A 99 -14.33 8.46 -10.60
CA GLY A 99 -15.70 8.71 -11.02
C GLY A 99 -16.08 10.19 -10.93
N GLN A 100 -17.29 10.45 -10.43
CA GLN A 100 -17.85 11.80 -10.31
C GLN A 100 -18.80 11.93 -9.10
N ILE A 101 -19.04 13.18 -8.71
CA ILE A 101 -20.03 13.55 -7.68
C ILE A 101 -20.97 14.61 -8.23
N THR A 102 -22.19 14.66 -7.69
CA THR A 102 -23.16 15.72 -7.99
C THR A 102 -23.56 16.43 -6.71
N ALA A 103 -23.17 17.69 -6.56
CA ALA A 103 -23.57 18.53 -5.44
C ALA A 103 -24.88 19.27 -5.76
N ASN A 104 -25.78 19.35 -4.78
CA ASN A 104 -27.06 20.03 -4.89
C ASN A 104 -27.02 21.39 -4.14
N PRO A 105 -27.90 22.35 -4.48
CA PRO A 105 -27.94 23.67 -3.83
C PRO A 105 -28.14 23.63 -2.32
N ASN A 106 -28.74 22.57 -1.78
CA ASN A 106 -28.94 22.33 -0.35
C ASN A 106 -27.70 21.76 0.37
N SER A 107 -26.53 21.70 -0.29
CA SER A 107 -25.26 21.12 0.20
C SER A 107 -25.19 19.60 0.25
N THR A 108 -26.23 18.86 -0.15
CA THR A 108 -26.11 17.40 -0.26
C THR A 108 -25.25 17.04 -1.47
N VAL A 109 -24.56 15.90 -1.39
CA VAL A 109 -23.72 15.39 -2.47
C VAL A 109 -24.14 13.96 -2.79
N ASP A 110 -24.52 13.72 -4.05
CA ASP A 110 -24.70 12.38 -4.59
C ASP A 110 -23.32 11.80 -4.94
N THR A 111 -23.00 10.68 -4.27
CA THR A 111 -21.76 9.93 -4.44
C THR A 111 -21.99 8.56 -5.11
N SER A 112 -23.15 8.33 -5.72
CA SER A 112 -23.49 7.06 -6.40
C SER A 112 -22.61 6.73 -7.60
N LYS A 113 -21.86 7.72 -8.10
CA LYS A 113 -20.90 7.60 -9.20
C LYS A 113 -19.45 7.73 -8.75
N VAL A 114 -19.17 7.57 -7.44
CA VAL A 114 -17.81 7.41 -6.92
C VAL A 114 -17.33 5.99 -7.21
N GLU A 115 -16.10 5.86 -7.69
CA GLU A 115 -15.52 4.59 -8.12
C GLU A 115 -14.15 4.36 -7.48
N GLY A 116 -13.92 3.14 -6.99
CA GLY A 116 -12.61 2.69 -6.53
C GLY A 116 -12.04 3.39 -5.28
N VAL A 117 -12.87 4.18 -4.59
CA VAL A 117 -12.60 4.82 -3.29
C VAL A 117 -13.90 4.88 -2.48
N ASP A 118 -13.78 5.01 -1.16
CA ASP A 118 -14.95 5.23 -0.28
C ASP A 118 -15.62 6.58 -0.58
N THR A 119 -16.92 6.69 -0.28
CA THR A 119 -17.72 7.91 -0.51
C THR A 119 -17.27 9.12 0.31
N ASN A 120 -16.43 8.90 1.34
CA ASN A 120 -15.79 9.97 2.09
C ASN A 120 -14.61 10.62 1.33
N LEU A 121 -14.19 10.03 0.20
CA LEU A 121 -13.10 10.48 -0.69
C LEU A 121 -11.70 10.42 -0.08
N ILE A 122 -11.50 9.64 0.99
CA ILE A 122 -10.18 9.39 1.58
C ILE A 122 -9.53 8.24 0.83
N ILE A 123 -8.38 8.50 0.20
CA ILE A 123 -7.55 7.46 -0.42
C ILE A 123 -6.87 6.65 0.68
N LYS A 124 -7.01 5.32 0.57
CA LYS A 124 -6.56 4.35 1.56
C LYS A 124 -5.56 3.38 0.93
N PRO A 125 -4.25 3.66 0.97
CA PRO A 125 -3.29 2.95 0.12
C PRO A 125 -2.77 1.63 0.72
N PHE A 126 -3.20 1.27 1.94
CA PHE A 126 -2.66 0.14 2.70
C PHE A 126 -3.67 -1.00 2.88
N HIS A 127 -3.13 -2.22 3.08
CA HIS A 127 -3.78 -3.53 2.95
C HIS A 127 -4.13 -3.91 1.50
N GLN A 128 -4.44 -5.20 1.27
CA GLN A 128 -4.86 -5.75 -0.03
C GLN A 128 -6.13 -5.08 -0.59
N LYS A 129 -7.06 -4.68 0.29
CA LYS A 129 -8.31 -4.00 -0.10
C LYS A 129 -8.20 -2.47 -0.18
N GLY A 130 -7.08 -1.88 0.23
CA GLY A 130 -6.97 -0.43 0.35
C GLY A 130 -7.97 0.13 1.36
N VAL A 131 -7.91 -0.30 2.62
CA VAL A 131 -8.88 0.09 3.67
C VAL A 131 -8.25 0.85 4.83
N VAL A 132 -6.94 1.06 4.79
CA VAL A 132 -6.18 1.82 5.79
C VAL A 132 -5.52 3.04 5.12
N ASN A 133 -5.67 4.22 5.74
CA ASN A 133 -5.27 5.52 5.17
C ASN A 133 -3.87 5.99 5.55
N SER A 134 -3.27 5.46 6.61
CA SER A 134 -1.93 5.83 7.06
C SER A 134 -1.15 4.63 7.58
N VAL A 135 0.18 4.73 7.55
CA VAL A 135 1.06 3.74 8.17
C VAL A 135 0.80 3.71 9.67
N ARG A 136 0.61 4.84 10.37
CA ARG A 136 0.26 4.82 11.81
C ARG A 136 -0.97 3.95 12.10
N VAL A 137 -2.06 4.12 11.35
CA VAL A 137 -3.27 3.28 11.54
C VAL A 137 -2.94 1.81 11.27
N PHE A 138 -2.13 1.52 10.25
CA PHE A 138 -1.64 0.17 9.99
C PHE A 138 -0.83 -0.38 11.17
N THR A 139 0.10 0.40 11.73
CA THR A 139 0.98 0.05 12.83
C THR A 139 0.18 -0.27 14.10
N VAL A 140 -0.79 0.58 14.45
CA VAL A 140 -1.69 0.34 15.59
C VAL A 140 -2.47 -0.94 15.42
N ASN A 141 -3.06 -1.14 14.24
CA ASN A 141 -3.80 -2.38 13.94
C ASN A 141 -2.89 -3.61 14.02
N ALA A 142 -1.65 -3.50 13.53
CA ALA A 142 -0.70 -4.61 13.52
C ALA A 142 -0.22 -4.97 14.93
N PHE A 143 0.09 -3.99 15.77
CA PHE A 143 0.44 -4.26 17.16
C PHE A 143 -0.69 -4.95 17.91
N ASN A 144 -1.92 -4.44 17.79
CA ASN A 144 -3.05 -5.05 18.45
C ASN A 144 -3.33 -6.47 17.93
N HIS A 145 -3.44 -6.63 16.61
CA HIS A 145 -3.88 -7.89 16.02
C HIS A 145 -2.79 -8.98 16.05
N HIS A 146 -1.56 -8.62 15.68
CA HIS A 146 -0.51 -9.60 15.43
C HIS A 146 0.43 -9.77 16.61
N HIS A 147 0.73 -8.68 17.31
CA HIS A 147 1.63 -8.71 18.45
C HIS A 147 0.90 -8.90 19.78
N GLY A 148 -0.41 -8.63 19.83
CA GLY A 148 -1.18 -8.59 21.08
C GLY A 148 -0.66 -7.50 22.00
N MET A 149 -0.41 -6.31 21.43
CA MET A 149 -0.03 -5.12 22.19
C MET A 149 -0.92 -3.93 21.84
N GLU A 150 -1.39 -3.21 22.85
CA GLU A 150 -2.38 -2.16 22.77
C GLU A 150 -1.75 -0.75 22.83
N ALA A 151 -1.99 0.02 21.76
CA ALA A 151 -1.60 1.43 21.73
C ALA A 151 -2.50 2.28 22.62
N VAL A 152 -1.91 3.05 23.54
CA VAL A 152 -2.64 3.92 24.48
C VAL A 152 -3.54 4.95 23.77
N GLU A 153 -3.16 5.37 22.57
CA GLU A 153 -3.98 6.30 21.79
C GLU A 153 -5.33 5.71 21.34
N ARG A 154 -5.41 4.38 21.26
CA ARG A 154 -6.58 3.62 20.82
C ARG A 154 -7.33 2.98 21.98
N PHE A 155 -6.59 2.41 22.92
CA PHE A 155 -7.12 1.55 23.97
C PHE A 155 -6.92 2.12 25.39
N GLY A 156 -6.33 3.32 25.51
CA GLY A 156 -6.14 3.97 26.81
C GLY A 156 -7.41 4.63 27.36
N ILE A 157 -7.35 5.04 28.63
CA ILE A 157 -8.45 5.70 29.36
C ILE A 157 -8.99 6.90 28.57
N GLY A 158 -10.32 6.98 28.47
CA GLY A 158 -11.03 8.05 27.77
C GLY A 158 -11.29 7.80 26.29
N GLN A 159 -10.63 6.80 25.69
CA GLN A 159 -10.97 6.32 24.35
C GLN A 159 -12.29 5.55 24.36
N LYS A 160 -12.79 5.21 23.17
CA LYS A 160 -14.03 4.44 22.99
C LYS A 160 -13.73 3.04 22.46
N ASP A 161 -14.32 2.04 23.10
CA ASP A 161 -14.30 0.65 22.62
C ASP A 161 -15.16 0.48 21.34
N SER A 162 -15.18 -0.73 20.80
CA SER A 162 -15.97 -1.09 19.62
C SER A 162 -17.49 -0.95 19.81
N LYS A 163 -17.97 -0.92 21.06
CA LYS A 163 -19.38 -0.72 21.45
C LYS A 163 -19.69 0.76 21.75
N GLY A 164 -18.69 1.63 21.70
CA GLY A 164 -18.80 3.07 21.97
C GLY A 164 -18.72 3.45 23.45
N ASN A 165 -18.41 2.51 24.35
CA ASN A 165 -18.24 2.78 25.78
C ASN A 165 -16.89 3.46 26.01
N ILE A 166 -16.84 4.33 27.02
CA ILE A 166 -15.58 4.96 27.43
C ILE A 166 -14.73 3.92 28.18
N ILE A 167 -13.50 3.76 27.74
CA ILE A 167 -12.50 2.93 28.42
C ILE A 167 -12.10 3.63 29.72
N THR A 168 -12.13 2.89 30.83
CA THR A 168 -11.87 3.40 32.20
C THR A 168 -10.71 2.72 32.91
N THR A 169 -10.08 1.75 32.26
CA THR A 169 -8.89 1.02 32.70
C THR A 169 -7.71 1.39 31.81
N ASN A 170 -6.49 1.24 32.32
CA ASN A 170 -5.25 1.37 31.56
C ASN A 170 -4.71 0.02 31.05
N ASP A 171 -5.42 -1.07 31.34
CA ASP A 171 -5.19 -2.44 30.90
C ASP A 171 -6.54 -2.93 30.34
N PHE A 172 -6.77 -2.72 29.03
CA PHE A 172 -8.10 -2.88 28.41
C PHE A 172 -8.38 -4.32 27.99
N ASP A 173 -7.35 -5.11 27.70
CA ASP A 173 -7.45 -6.54 27.43
C ASP A 173 -7.25 -7.43 28.67
N GLU A 174 -6.96 -6.83 29.83
CA GLU A 174 -6.89 -7.47 31.15
C GLU A 174 -5.79 -8.53 31.28
N ASP A 175 -4.67 -8.34 30.57
CA ASP A 175 -3.55 -9.28 30.56
C ASP A 175 -2.53 -9.03 31.70
N GLY A 176 -2.71 -7.93 32.44
CA GLY A 176 -1.85 -7.51 33.56
C GLY A 176 -0.75 -6.52 33.16
N VAL A 177 -0.70 -6.05 31.91
CA VAL A 177 0.27 -5.09 31.41
C VAL A 177 -0.43 -3.77 31.03
N PRO A 178 -0.41 -2.74 31.90
CA PRO A 178 -1.05 -1.48 31.58
C PRO A 178 -0.23 -0.62 30.61
N ASP A 179 -0.93 0.16 29.78
CA ASP A 179 -0.38 1.20 28.90
C ASP A 179 0.79 0.71 28.01
N GLU A 180 0.60 -0.43 27.35
CA GLU A 180 1.66 -1.23 26.72
C GLU A 180 2.50 -0.49 25.67
N LEU A 181 1.84 0.31 24.81
CA LEU A 181 2.50 1.06 23.74
C LEU A 181 2.13 2.54 23.81
N THR A 182 3.12 3.38 24.12
CA THR A 182 2.92 4.83 24.21
C THR A 182 2.73 5.45 22.82
N VAL A 183 2.21 6.69 22.78
CA VAL A 183 2.16 7.50 21.55
C VAL A 183 3.56 7.65 20.91
N GLY A 184 4.60 7.73 21.74
CA GLY A 184 6.00 7.80 21.31
C GLY A 184 6.47 6.52 20.64
N ASP A 185 6.12 5.35 21.17
CA ASP A 185 6.49 4.05 20.60
C ASP A 185 5.85 3.87 19.21
N ILE A 186 4.55 4.18 19.09
CA ILE A 186 3.87 4.11 17.78
C ILE A 186 4.45 5.14 16.81
N THR A 187 4.86 6.32 17.29
CA THR A 187 5.52 7.34 16.45
C THR A 187 6.84 6.78 15.92
N ALA A 188 7.69 6.23 16.78
CA ALA A 188 8.97 5.65 16.39
C ALA A 188 8.81 4.51 15.38
N ALA A 189 7.86 3.59 15.63
CA ALA A 189 7.56 2.48 14.72
C ALA A 189 7.04 2.98 13.36
N THR A 190 6.14 3.97 13.35
CA THR A 190 5.61 4.58 12.12
C THR A 190 6.74 5.22 11.33
N ILE A 191 7.60 6.03 11.97
CA ILE A 191 8.73 6.70 11.32
C ILE A 191 9.73 5.68 10.76
N PHE A 192 10.02 4.61 11.50
CA PHE A 192 10.85 3.52 11.00
C PHE A 192 10.29 2.91 9.71
N GLN A 193 8.98 2.65 9.65
CA GLN A 193 8.31 2.06 8.48
C GLN A 193 8.28 3.04 7.29
N VAL A 194 7.91 4.31 7.51
CA VAL A 194 7.79 5.29 6.42
C VAL A 194 9.15 5.78 5.89
N ALA A 195 10.20 5.67 6.70
CA ALA A 195 11.57 6.05 6.33
C ALA A 195 12.35 4.91 5.66
N MET A 196 11.74 3.75 5.41
CA MET A 196 12.38 2.69 4.61
C MET A 196 12.69 3.20 3.20
N ASN A 197 13.76 2.66 2.61
CA ASN A 197 14.21 3.06 1.27
C ASN A 197 13.13 2.83 0.20
N ILE A 198 13.30 3.50 -0.94
CA ILE A 198 12.43 3.34 -2.11
C ILE A 198 12.93 2.15 -2.95
N PRO A 199 12.04 1.27 -3.44
CA PRO A 199 12.42 0.27 -4.44
C PRO A 199 13.04 0.91 -5.69
N GLY A 200 13.96 0.19 -6.33
CA GLY A 200 14.71 0.66 -7.50
C GLY A 200 14.65 -0.33 -8.66
N ARG A 201 15.58 -0.17 -9.61
CA ARG A 201 15.70 -1.04 -10.78
C ARG A 201 17.00 -1.84 -10.78
N VAL A 202 16.89 -3.13 -11.13
CA VAL A 202 18.03 -3.98 -11.49
C VAL A 202 18.12 -4.08 -13.00
N ILE A 203 19.24 -3.65 -13.56
CA ILE A 203 19.50 -3.63 -14.99
C ILE A 203 20.26 -4.90 -15.40
N PRO A 204 19.71 -5.73 -16.32
CA PRO A 204 20.39 -6.94 -16.78
C PRO A 204 21.77 -6.66 -17.36
N GLU A 205 22.74 -7.54 -17.13
CA GLU A 205 24.06 -7.46 -17.77
C GLU A 205 24.03 -7.84 -19.24
N ASN A 206 23.16 -8.79 -19.58
CA ASN A 206 23.02 -9.27 -20.94
C ASN A 206 22.35 -8.19 -21.80
N ALA A 207 23.03 -7.76 -22.88
CA ALA A 207 22.52 -6.71 -23.75
C ALA A 207 21.20 -7.08 -24.45
N ALA A 208 20.97 -8.37 -24.74
CA ALA A 208 19.70 -8.85 -25.27
C ALA A 208 18.59 -8.78 -24.22
N ALA A 209 18.86 -9.19 -22.96
CA ALA A 209 17.92 -9.06 -21.85
C ALA A 209 17.56 -7.58 -21.57
N ARG A 210 18.54 -6.67 -21.57
CA ARG A 210 18.25 -5.22 -21.47
C ARG A 210 17.35 -4.70 -22.58
N ARG A 211 17.58 -5.16 -23.81
CA ARG A 211 16.72 -4.79 -24.96
C ARG A 211 15.33 -5.40 -24.80
N ALA A 212 15.23 -6.63 -24.32
CA ALA A 212 13.96 -7.31 -24.06
C ALA A 212 13.16 -6.58 -22.99
N ALA A 213 13.78 -6.21 -21.85
CA ALA A 213 13.13 -5.47 -20.79
C ALA A 213 12.63 -4.08 -21.27
N ARG A 214 13.43 -3.33 -22.04
CA ARG A 214 12.96 -2.06 -22.63
C ARG A 214 11.76 -2.24 -23.56
N ARG A 215 11.76 -3.27 -24.41
CA ARG A 215 10.60 -3.59 -25.26
C ARG A 215 9.40 -4.04 -24.42
N GLY A 216 9.66 -4.76 -23.33
CA GLY A 216 8.66 -5.19 -22.36
C GLY A 216 7.96 -4.04 -21.67
N GLU A 217 8.71 -3.01 -21.25
CA GLU A 217 8.16 -1.80 -20.64
C GLU A 217 7.24 -1.06 -21.63
N THR A 218 7.67 -0.86 -22.87
CA THR A 218 6.80 -0.29 -23.93
C THR A 218 5.57 -1.17 -24.16
N ARG A 219 5.75 -2.49 -24.26
CA ARG A 219 4.65 -3.43 -24.52
C ARG A 219 3.64 -3.48 -23.38
N PHE A 220 4.10 -3.35 -22.13
CA PHE A 220 3.27 -3.29 -20.93
C PHE A 220 2.27 -2.13 -21.03
N GLU A 221 2.70 -0.97 -21.53
CA GLU A 221 1.83 0.15 -21.85
C GLU A 221 0.93 -0.15 -23.06
N GLU A 222 1.49 -0.62 -24.18
CA GLU A 222 0.74 -0.89 -25.42
C GLU A 222 -0.45 -1.85 -25.24
N ILE A 223 -0.32 -2.85 -24.35
CA ILE A 223 -1.41 -3.81 -24.08
C ILE A 223 -2.43 -3.31 -23.05
N GLY A 224 -2.19 -2.15 -22.42
CA GLY A 224 -3.09 -1.52 -21.46
C GLY A 224 -2.88 -1.92 -20.00
N CYS A 225 -1.71 -2.43 -19.61
CA CYS A 225 -1.46 -2.70 -18.17
C CYS A 225 -1.37 -1.41 -17.35
N THR A 226 -0.96 -0.30 -17.98
CA THR A 226 -0.80 1.03 -17.36
C THR A 226 -2.11 1.77 -17.11
N ASP A 227 -3.25 1.22 -17.53
CA ASP A 227 -4.58 1.76 -17.23
C ASP A 227 -4.82 1.79 -15.71
N CYS A 228 -4.38 0.74 -15.00
CA CYS A 228 -4.35 0.67 -13.53
C CYS A 228 -2.92 0.84 -12.99
N HIS A 229 -1.93 0.14 -13.56
CA HIS A 229 -0.52 0.18 -13.11
C HIS A 229 0.23 1.39 -13.65
N LYS A 230 -0.24 2.59 -13.30
CA LYS A 230 0.34 3.86 -13.76
C LYS A 230 1.82 3.96 -13.42
N PRO A 231 2.73 4.17 -14.39
CA PRO A 231 4.17 4.08 -14.16
C PRO A 231 4.69 4.96 -13.03
N ALA A 232 4.23 6.20 -12.96
CA ALA A 232 4.59 7.12 -11.90
C ALA A 232 3.48 8.13 -11.60
N LEU A 233 3.45 8.58 -10.35
CA LEU A 233 2.63 9.71 -9.90
C LEU A 233 3.54 10.81 -9.35
N ALA A 234 3.21 12.07 -9.63
CA ALA A 234 3.94 13.21 -9.12
C ALA A 234 3.51 13.54 -7.68
N LEU A 235 4.48 13.77 -6.82
CA LEU A 235 4.29 14.26 -5.45
C LEU A 235 4.66 15.75 -5.40
N ASN A 236 3.75 16.58 -4.90
CA ASN A 236 3.96 18.03 -4.83
C ASN A 236 4.86 18.40 -3.64
N ASN A 237 4.69 17.71 -2.51
CA ASN A 237 5.46 17.91 -1.29
C ASN A 237 6.23 16.65 -0.91
N ARG A 238 7.57 16.73 -0.98
CA ARG A 238 8.48 15.62 -0.65
C ARG A 238 8.72 15.40 0.85
N PHE A 239 8.22 16.28 1.71
CA PHE A 239 8.36 16.15 3.16
C PHE A 239 7.24 15.27 3.71
N PHE A 240 7.61 14.12 4.27
CA PHE A 240 6.68 13.35 5.09
C PHE A 240 6.47 14.07 6.42
N SER A 241 5.25 14.07 6.95
CA SER A 241 4.93 14.56 8.28
C SER A 241 4.11 13.57 9.09
N GLU A 242 4.34 13.50 10.40
CA GLU A 242 3.56 12.71 11.34
C GLU A 242 2.96 13.63 12.43
N PRO A 243 1.64 13.57 12.69
CA PRO A 243 0.65 12.62 12.16
C PRO A 243 0.05 12.96 10.78
N ASN A 244 -0.56 11.95 10.16
CA ASN A 244 -1.37 12.12 8.95
C ASN A 244 -2.59 13.03 9.22
N PRO A 245 -2.84 14.06 8.38
CA PRO A 245 -3.99 14.97 8.53
C PRO A 245 -5.38 14.31 8.53
N PHE A 246 -5.48 13.11 7.97
CA PHE A 246 -6.73 12.37 7.80
C PHE A 246 -6.85 11.17 8.75
N ASN A 247 -6.00 11.07 9.78
CA ASN A 247 -6.10 10.02 10.78
C ASN A 247 -7.49 10.03 11.45
N PRO A 248 -8.20 8.87 11.51
CA PRO A 248 -9.48 8.81 12.19
C PRO A 248 -9.30 8.88 13.72
N PRO A 249 -10.36 9.19 14.49
CA PRO A 249 -10.34 9.17 15.95
C PRO A 249 -9.76 7.88 16.55
N GLY A 250 -9.14 8.02 17.72
CA GLY A 250 -8.36 7.00 18.44
C GLY A 250 -6.92 6.82 17.94
N ASN A 251 -6.50 7.57 16.91
CA ASN A 251 -5.08 7.69 16.53
C ASN A 251 -4.64 9.11 16.85
N LEU A 252 -3.34 9.33 16.95
CA LEU A 252 -2.75 10.66 16.97
C LEU A 252 -3.19 11.46 15.74
N ARG A 253 -3.75 12.65 15.96
CA ARG A 253 -4.14 13.61 14.91
C ARG A 253 -3.35 14.91 15.06
N ILE A 254 -3.36 15.72 14.01
CA ILE A 254 -2.55 16.95 13.96
C ILE A 254 -2.86 17.90 15.12
N GLN A 255 -4.13 18.04 15.51
CA GLN A 255 -4.53 18.88 16.62
C GLN A 255 -4.04 18.39 17.99
N ASP A 256 -3.63 17.12 18.09
CA ASP A 256 -3.16 16.50 19.33
C ASP A 256 -1.64 16.72 19.53
N VAL A 257 -0.94 17.32 18.55
CA VAL A 257 0.51 17.60 18.61
C VAL A 257 0.82 19.09 18.42
N GLN A 258 1.75 19.61 19.21
CA GLN A 258 2.23 21.01 19.06
C GLN A 258 3.26 21.14 17.91
N HIS A 259 4.10 20.11 17.74
CA HIS A 259 5.18 20.10 16.77
C HIS A 259 5.19 18.77 15.99
N PRO A 260 4.52 18.71 14.83
CA PRO A 260 4.60 17.55 13.96
C PRO A 260 6.05 17.25 13.56
N TYR A 261 6.43 15.98 13.56
CA TYR A 261 7.75 15.56 13.06
C TYR A 261 7.71 15.46 11.54
N ALA A 262 8.75 15.92 10.86
CA ALA A 262 8.83 15.87 9.40
C ALA A 262 10.26 15.63 8.90
N PHE A 263 10.38 14.97 7.74
CA PHE A 263 11.66 14.69 7.08
C PHE A 263 11.51 14.61 5.55
N ASP A 264 12.58 14.88 4.81
CA ASP A 264 12.61 14.91 3.35
C ASP A 264 12.82 13.50 2.77
N LEU A 265 11.81 12.94 2.09
CA LEU A 265 11.86 11.60 1.45
C LEU A 265 12.92 11.49 0.34
N THR A 266 13.49 12.61 -0.10
CA THR A 266 14.55 12.63 -1.12
C THR A 266 15.96 12.73 -0.52
N GLN A 267 16.09 12.94 0.81
CA GLN A 267 17.38 13.14 1.48
C GLN A 267 17.56 12.35 2.77
N ASP A 268 16.55 12.34 3.64
CA ASP A 268 16.72 11.95 5.04
C ASP A 268 16.49 10.46 5.29
N ILE A 269 16.00 9.72 4.29
CA ILE A 269 15.83 8.27 4.34
C ILE A 269 17.07 7.53 3.79
N PRO A 270 17.26 6.22 4.05
CA PRO A 270 18.28 5.44 3.37
C PRO A 270 18.07 5.40 1.86
N LYS A 271 19.15 5.31 1.07
CA LYS A 271 19.04 5.10 -0.38
C LYS A 271 18.57 3.67 -0.70
N PRO A 272 17.92 3.41 -1.85
CA PRO A 272 17.49 4.37 -2.87
C PRO A 272 16.40 5.33 -2.40
N ARG A 273 16.31 6.50 -3.05
CA ARG A 273 15.41 7.60 -2.65
C ARG A 273 14.58 8.06 -3.83
N LEU A 274 13.49 8.77 -3.54
CA LEU A 274 12.74 9.43 -4.60
C LEU A 274 13.62 10.46 -5.31
N GLU A 275 13.42 10.56 -6.62
CA GLU A 275 14.01 11.61 -7.42
C GLU A 275 13.24 12.91 -7.21
N ARG A 276 13.97 14.01 -6.98
CA ARG A 276 13.38 15.34 -6.88
C ARG A 276 12.84 15.75 -8.25
N SER A 277 11.62 16.27 -8.30
CA SER A 277 11.10 16.90 -9.50
C SER A 277 11.58 18.34 -9.61
N GLU A 278 11.55 18.90 -10.82
CA GLU A 278 11.98 20.28 -11.09
C GLU A 278 11.21 21.32 -10.25
N ASN A 279 9.96 21.01 -9.89
CA ASN A 279 9.08 21.88 -9.11
C ASN A 279 9.28 21.76 -7.59
N GLY A 280 10.34 21.09 -7.13
CA GLY A 280 10.65 20.93 -5.71
C GLY A 280 9.90 19.77 -5.02
N GLY A 281 9.04 19.07 -5.74
CA GLY A 281 8.39 17.83 -5.31
C GLY A 281 9.24 16.59 -5.56
N ALA A 282 8.59 15.46 -5.84
CA ALA A 282 9.25 14.21 -6.17
C ALA A 282 8.43 13.37 -7.18
N ILE A 283 9.07 12.39 -7.82
CA ILE A 283 8.39 11.40 -8.68
C ILE A 283 8.34 10.06 -7.96
N VAL A 284 7.17 9.44 -7.91
CA VAL A 284 6.93 8.16 -7.25
C VAL A 284 6.62 7.09 -8.30
N PRO A 285 7.61 6.30 -8.75
CA PRO A 285 7.45 5.31 -9.83
C PRO A 285 6.91 3.96 -9.31
N ALA A 286 5.75 4.00 -8.64
CA ALA A 286 5.22 2.85 -7.91
C ALA A 286 4.37 1.87 -8.75
N TYR A 287 4.09 2.19 -10.02
CA TYR A 287 3.24 1.37 -10.90
C TYR A 287 1.85 1.09 -10.29
N THR A 288 1.19 2.13 -9.82
CA THR A 288 -0.13 2.07 -9.17
C THR A 288 -0.85 3.39 -9.33
N ASP A 289 -2.17 3.34 -9.41
CA ASP A 289 -3.06 4.49 -9.38
C ASP A 289 -3.72 4.70 -8.01
N LEU A 290 -3.42 3.85 -7.02
CA LEU A 290 -4.02 3.83 -5.69
C LEU A 290 -5.56 3.69 -5.67
N LYS A 291 -6.15 3.21 -6.76
CA LYS A 291 -7.59 2.98 -6.92
C LYS A 291 -7.91 1.49 -6.71
N ARG A 292 -9.14 1.20 -6.25
CA ARG A 292 -9.67 -0.17 -6.21
C ARG A 292 -10.32 -0.53 -7.54
N HIS A 293 -10.10 -1.75 -7.99
CA HIS A 293 -10.62 -2.30 -9.24
C HIS A 293 -11.22 -3.67 -9.03
N VAL A 294 -12.24 -4.00 -9.81
CA VAL A 294 -12.72 -5.38 -9.95
C VAL A 294 -11.70 -6.17 -10.78
N ILE A 295 -11.02 -7.15 -10.18
CA ILE A 295 -9.90 -7.89 -10.82
C ILE A 295 -10.21 -9.34 -11.18
N CYS A 296 -11.49 -9.71 -11.13
CA CYS A 296 -11.98 -11.05 -11.43
C CYS A 296 -13.43 -10.99 -11.89
N ASP A 297 -13.90 -12.06 -12.53
CA ASP A 297 -15.26 -12.19 -13.03
C ASP A 297 -15.65 -13.67 -13.12
N ASP A 298 -16.78 -13.98 -13.74
CA ASP A 298 -17.30 -15.35 -13.81
C ASP A 298 -16.49 -16.25 -14.75
N ILE A 299 -15.67 -15.69 -15.65
CA ILE A 299 -14.78 -16.44 -16.54
C ILE A 299 -13.48 -16.79 -15.81
N ASP A 300 -12.95 -15.86 -15.02
CA ASP A 300 -11.76 -16.08 -14.18
C ASP A 300 -12.00 -15.56 -12.75
N PRO A 301 -12.58 -16.41 -11.88
CA PRO A 301 -12.93 -16.02 -10.52
C PRO A 301 -11.75 -16.16 -9.56
N PHE A 302 -10.52 -16.41 -10.03
CA PHE A 302 -9.38 -16.77 -9.17
C PHE A 302 -9.15 -15.77 -8.03
N PHE A 303 -9.16 -14.46 -8.33
CA PHE A 303 -9.00 -13.42 -7.31
C PHE A 303 -10.28 -13.16 -6.49
N ARG A 304 -11.44 -13.68 -6.87
CA ARG A 304 -12.70 -13.68 -6.09
C ARG A 304 -12.74 -14.84 -5.10
N ASN A 305 -11.65 -15.09 -4.38
CA ASN A 305 -11.54 -16.23 -3.47
C ASN A 305 -11.78 -15.85 -1.98
N GLU A 306 -11.92 -14.56 -1.67
CA GLU A 306 -12.39 -14.09 -0.35
C GLU A 306 -13.91 -14.31 -0.20
N ARG A 307 -14.37 -14.66 1.00
CA ARG A 307 -15.81 -14.85 1.29
C ARG A 307 -16.41 -13.74 2.16
N ILE A 308 -15.55 -12.94 2.79
CA ILE A 308 -15.97 -11.91 3.74
C ILE A 308 -15.60 -10.55 3.19
N VAL A 309 -16.55 -9.63 3.27
CA VAL A 309 -16.35 -8.22 2.91
C VAL A 309 -15.56 -7.52 4.02
N GLN A 310 -14.46 -6.87 3.67
CA GLN A 310 -13.71 -6.03 4.60
C GLN A 310 -14.10 -4.56 4.43
N ALA A 311 -14.60 -3.94 5.50
CA ALA A 311 -14.89 -2.50 5.54
C ALA A 311 -15.74 -2.00 4.35
N GLY A 312 -16.71 -2.80 3.92
CA GLY A 312 -17.61 -2.49 2.80
C GLY A 312 -17.02 -2.69 1.40
N VAL A 313 -15.76 -3.11 1.26
CA VAL A 313 -15.14 -3.38 -0.04
C VAL A 313 -15.56 -4.77 -0.55
N PRO A 314 -16.17 -4.87 -1.75
CA PRO A 314 -16.55 -6.14 -2.34
C PRO A 314 -15.40 -7.15 -2.44
N ILE A 315 -15.74 -8.44 -2.40
CA ILE A 315 -14.76 -9.54 -2.40
C ILE A 315 -13.94 -9.61 -3.70
N ASP A 316 -14.43 -9.06 -4.81
CA ASP A 316 -13.75 -8.99 -6.10
C ASP A 316 -12.97 -7.70 -6.35
N GLN A 317 -13.03 -6.73 -5.43
CA GLN A 317 -12.33 -5.47 -5.56
C GLN A 317 -11.05 -5.44 -4.73
N PHE A 318 -9.93 -5.01 -5.33
CA PHE A 318 -8.65 -4.84 -4.64
C PHE A 318 -7.98 -3.56 -5.09
N ILE A 319 -7.12 -2.98 -4.23
CA ILE A 319 -6.32 -1.82 -4.62
C ILE A 319 -5.25 -2.25 -5.62
N THR A 320 -4.98 -1.45 -6.64
CA THR A 320 -3.90 -1.70 -7.60
C THR A 320 -2.58 -1.91 -6.85
N ARG A 321 -2.00 -3.11 -6.99
CA ARG A 321 -0.72 -3.47 -6.38
C ARG A 321 0.38 -2.52 -6.87
N LYS A 322 1.22 -2.06 -5.94
CA LYS A 322 2.43 -1.29 -6.26
C LYS A 322 3.44 -2.27 -6.85
N LEU A 323 3.82 -2.13 -8.12
CA LEU A 323 4.68 -3.11 -8.80
C LEU A 323 6.18 -2.79 -8.71
N TRP A 324 6.56 -1.67 -8.09
CA TRP A 324 7.96 -1.23 -7.98
C TRP A 324 8.90 -2.20 -7.25
N ASP A 325 8.37 -3.26 -6.62
CA ASP A 325 9.10 -4.31 -5.93
C ASP A 325 8.77 -5.74 -6.44
N VAL A 326 7.98 -5.87 -7.52
CA VAL A 326 7.43 -7.16 -7.99
C VAL A 326 8.50 -8.19 -8.39
N GLY A 327 9.69 -7.73 -8.78
CA GLY A 327 10.78 -8.58 -9.23
C GLY A 327 11.45 -9.41 -8.13
N ASN A 328 11.26 -9.07 -6.86
CA ASN A 328 11.86 -9.82 -5.75
C ASN A 328 10.98 -9.94 -4.49
N THR A 329 9.66 -9.84 -4.65
CA THR A 329 8.66 -9.96 -3.58
C THR A 329 7.63 -11.06 -3.86
N ALA A 330 8.05 -12.12 -4.56
CA ALA A 330 7.25 -13.33 -4.68
C ALA A 330 6.93 -13.93 -3.29
N PRO A 331 5.82 -14.65 -3.11
CA PRO A 331 4.85 -15.05 -4.14
C PRO A 331 3.83 -13.95 -4.49
N TYR A 332 2.95 -14.23 -5.47
CA TYR A 332 2.06 -13.23 -6.08
C TYR A 332 0.58 -13.50 -5.80
N GLY A 333 -0.26 -12.48 -6.05
CA GLY A 333 -1.68 -12.48 -5.70
C GLY A 333 -1.92 -12.02 -4.26
N HIS A 334 -3.16 -11.66 -3.91
CA HIS A 334 -3.47 -11.19 -2.55
C HIS A 334 -3.32 -12.28 -1.48
N ARG A 335 -3.34 -13.55 -1.86
CA ARG A 335 -3.04 -14.73 -1.03
C ARG A 335 -1.59 -15.23 -1.16
N GLY A 336 -0.79 -14.70 -2.09
CA GLY A 336 0.57 -15.20 -2.28
C GLY A 336 0.62 -16.67 -2.74
N ASP A 337 -0.40 -17.16 -3.42
CA ASP A 337 -0.54 -18.54 -3.88
C ASP A 337 -0.17 -18.73 -5.37
N LEU A 338 0.36 -17.68 -6.02
CA LEU A 338 0.89 -17.73 -7.39
C LEU A 338 2.41 -17.63 -7.38
N THR A 339 3.09 -18.50 -8.13
CA THR A 339 4.56 -18.64 -8.07
C THR A 339 5.29 -17.83 -9.12
N THR A 340 4.58 -17.40 -10.17
CA THR A 340 5.16 -16.58 -11.24
C THR A 340 4.35 -15.32 -11.53
N ILE A 341 5.06 -14.29 -12.02
CA ILE A 341 4.42 -13.06 -12.52
C ILE A 341 3.47 -13.38 -13.67
N THR A 342 3.81 -14.35 -14.53
CA THR A 342 2.95 -14.77 -15.65
C THR A 342 1.63 -15.36 -15.16
N GLU A 343 1.64 -16.23 -14.15
CA GLU A 343 0.41 -16.74 -13.53
C GLU A 343 -0.45 -15.61 -12.97
N ALA A 344 0.17 -14.66 -12.25
CA ALA A 344 -0.53 -13.48 -11.73
C ALA A 344 -1.19 -12.66 -12.84
N ILE A 345 -0.49 -12.41 -13.95
CA ILE A 345 -1.06 -11.70 -15.10
C ILE A 345 -2.24 -12.49 -15.69
N LEU A 346 -2.11 -13.80 -15.87
CA LEU A 346 -3.12 -14.62 -16.54
C LEU A 346 -4.43 -14.75 -15.75
N HIS A 347 -4.39 -14.60 -14.42
CA HIS A 347 -5.56 -14.61 -13.55
C HIS A 347 -6.30 -13.26 -13.44
N HIS A 348 -5.83 -12.21 -14.11
CA HIS A 348 -6.58 -10.97 -14.17
C HIS A 348 -7.88 -11.15 -14.98
N GLY A 349 -9.01 -10.83 -14.33
CA GLY A 349 -10.33 -10.70 -14.92
C GLY A 349 -10.93 -9.32 -14.63
N GLY A 350 -12.25 -9.20 -14.73
CA GLY A 350 -12.97 -7.97 -14.44
C GLY A 350 -12.53 -6.81 -15.34
N GLU A 351 -12.20 -5.68 -14.73
CA GLU A 351 -11.71 -4.48 -15.42
C GLU A 351 -10.40 -4.74 -16.19
N ALA A 352 -9.58 -5.68 -15.74
CA ALA A 352 -8.28 -6.00 -16.33
C ALA A 352 -8.34 -7.09 -17.43
N ARG A 353 -9.53 -7.64 -17.73
CA ARG A 353 -9.71 -8.75 -18.68
C ARG A 353 -9.10 -8.47 -20.06
N LEU A 354 -9.36 -7.31 -20.63
CA LEU A 354 -8.89 -6.97 -21.98
C LEU A 354 -7.36 -6.92 -22.04
N SER A 355 -6.71 -6.32 -21.05
CA SER A 355 -5.24 -6.26 -20.98
C SER A 355 -4.63 -7.65 -20.79
N ARG A 356 -5.28 -8.52 -19.99
CA ARG A 356 -4.88 -9.92 -19.82
C ARG A 356 -5.02 -10.72 -21.12
N GLU A 357 -6.13 -10.56 -21.86
CA GLU A 357 -6.35 -11.26 -23.13
C GLU A 357 -5.34 -10.84 -24.18
N ARG A 358 -5.00 -9.55 -24.25
CA ARG A 358 -3.91 -9.04 -25.08
C ARG A 358 -2.57 -9.67 -24.70
N PHE A 359 -2.25 -9.79 -23.41
CA PHE A 359 -1.06 -10.51 -22.95
C PHE A 359 -1.06 -11.99 -23.39
N ALA A 360 -2.19 -12.67 -23.24
CA ALA A 360 -2.31 -14.11 -23.51
C ALA A 360 -2.06 -14.48 -24.98
N VAL A 361 -2.39 -13.59 -25.92
CA VAL A 361 -2.19 -13.81 -27.37
C VAL A 361 -0.80 -13.40 -27.89
N LEU A 362 0.02 -12.73 -27.07
CA LEU A 362 1.42 -12.44 -27.41
C LEU A 362 2.22 -13.73 -27.62
N SER A 363 3.27 -13.65 -28.46
CA SER A 363 4.24 -14.74 -28.55
C SER A 363 4.96 -14.97 -27.21
N LYS A 364 5.54 -16.15 -27.01
CA LYS A 364 6.29 -16.44 -25.77
C LYS A 364 7.47 -15.48 -25.55
N ASP A 365 8.13 -15.07 -26.61
CA ASP A 365 9.21 -14.06 -26.53
C ASP A 365 8.65 -12.70 -26.09
N GLN A 366 7.51 -12.29 -26.63
CA GLN A 366 6.85 -11.02 -26.26
C GLN A 366 6.29 -11.03 -24.83
N GLN A 367 5.74 -12.16 -24.37
CA GLN A 367 5.39 -12.34 -22.95
C GLN A 367 6.66 -12.24 -22.09
N GLY A 368 7.72 -12.93 -22.49
CA GLY A 368 9.03 -12.89 -21.84
C GLY A 368 9.60 -11.48 -21.71
N GLU A 369 9.48 -10.64 -22.73
CA GLU A 369 9.91 -9.22 -22.68
C GLU A 369 9.26 -8.46 -21.52
N ILE A 370 7.93 -8.58 -21.35
CA ILE A 370 7.20 -7.95 -20.25
C ILE A 370 7.66 -8.50 -18.89
N ILE A 371 7.87 -9.81 -18.80
CA ILE A 371 8.36 -10.43 -17.57
C ILE A 371 9.77 -9.95 -17.23
N GLU A 372 10.65 -9.80 -18.23
CA GLU A 372 12.00 -9.27 -18.04
C GLU A 372 11.99 -7.81 -17.57
N PHE A 373 11.03 -7.00 -18.03
CA PHE A 373 10.79 -5.66 -17.48
C PHE A 373 10.38 -5.71 -16.01
N LEU A 374 9.35 -6.48 -15.66
CA LEU A 374 8.82 -6.53 -14.29
C LEU A 374 9.85 -7.06 -13.28
N LYS A 375 10.71 -8.00 -13.70
CA LYS A 375 11.84 -8.48 -12.88
C LYS A 375 12.86 -7.39 -12.52
N GLN A 376 12.92 -6.29 -13.26
CA GLN A 376 13.81 -5.19 -12.92
C GLN A 376 13.36 -4.45 -11.66
N LEU A 377 12.06 -4.40 -11.38
CA LEU A 377 11.48 -3.60 -10.29
C LEU A 377 11.68 -4.31 -8.94
N GLN A 378 12.58 -3.82 -8.09
CA GLN A 378 13.06 -4.57 -6.93
C GLN A 378 13.29 -3.68 -5.70
N ILE A 379 13.06 -4.25 -4.52
CA ILE A 379 13.66 -3.70 -3.29
C ILE A 379 15.18 -3.89 -3.38
N LEU A 380 15.93 -2.79 -3.33
CA LEU A 380 17.39 -2.79 -3.35
C LEU A 380 17.96 -2.68 -1.92
N PRO A 381 19.19 -3.15 -1.68
CA PRO A 381 19.85 -2.96 -0.39
C PRO A 381 19.98 -1.47 -0.01
N ASN A 382 19.98 -1.18 1.29
CA ASN A 382 20.23 0.19 1.75
C ASN A 382 21.57 0.73 1.25
N GLY A 383 21.57 1.97 0.76
CA GLY A 383 22.76 2.68 0.30
C GLY A 383 23.02 2.63 -1.20
N THR A 384 22.26 1.84 -1.96
CA THR A 384 22.44 1.74 -3.43
C THR A 384 21.85 2.96 -4.16
N PRO A 385 22.32 3.27 -5.38
CA PRO A 385 21.58 4.15 -6.29
C PRO A 385 20.21 3.56 -6.66
N ASN A 386 19.36 4.37 -7.30
CA ASN A 386 18.03 3.97 -7.79
C ASN A 386 18.07 2.88 -8.86
N GLU A 387 19.17 2.81 -9.62
CA GLU A 387 19.41 1.76 -10.60
C GLU A 387 20.78 1.12 -10.36
N VAL A 388 20.83 -0.22 -10.37
CA VAL A 388 22.07 -0.99 -10.27
C VAL A 388 22.09 -2.06 -11.35
N THR A 389 23.26 -2.44 -11.84
CA THR A 389 23.40 -3.65 -12.65
C THR A 389 23.32 -4.91 -11.80
N GLU A 390 22.99 -6.06 -12.41
CA GLU A 390 23.00 -7.35 -11.72
C GLU A 390 24.34 -7.63 -11.01
N ASP A 391 25.47 -7.33 -11.65
CA ASP A 391 26.82 -7.54 -11.12
C ASP A 391 27.15 -6.60 -9.95
N GLU A 392 26.69 -5.35 -10.01
CA GLU A 392 26.79 -4.44 -8.88
C GLU A 392 25.98 -4.97 -7.70
N LEU A 393 24.74 -5.40 -7.93
CA LEU A 393 23.90 -5.98 -6.89
C LEU A 393 24.54 -7.24 -6.28
N ARG A 394 25.06 -8.15 -7.10
CA ARG A 394 25.78 -9.36 -6.63
C ARG A 394 26.98 -9.00 -5.76
N ARG A 395 27.77 -8.00 -6.15
CA ARG A 395 28.94 -7.53 -5.36
C ARG A 395 28.52 -6.93 -4.03
N LEU A 396 27.46 -6.12 -4.02
CA LEU A 396 26.90 -5.51 -2.81
C LEU A 396 26.34 -6.56 -1.83
N LEU A 397 25.60 -7.55 -2.33
CA LEU A 397 25.07 -8.62 -1.49
C LEU A 397 26.18 -9.49 -0.88
N LYS A 398 27.27 -9.73 -1.62
CA LYS A 398 28.45 -10.43 -1.09
C LYS A 398 29.14 -9.63 0.01
N SER A 399 29.34 -8.33 -0.17
CA SER A 399 30.01 -7.50 0.84
C SER A 399 29.19 -7.38 2.12
N GLN A 400 27.86 -7.25 2.02
CA GLN A 400 26.98 -7.20 3.19
C GLN A 400 26.97 -8.52 3.99
N LYS A 401 27.03 -9.67 3.31
CA LYS A 401 27.20 -10.98 3.99
C LYS A 401 28.52 -11.05 4.74
N SER A 402 29.62 -10.57 4.15
CA SER A 402 30.93 -10.53 4.82
C SER A 402 30.93 -9.62 6.06
N VAL A 403 30.26 -8.46 6.00
CA VAL A 403 30.12 -7.56 7.16
C VAL A 403 29.26 -8.19 8.26
N ARG A 404 28.13 -8.82 7.90
CA ARG A 404 27.29 -9.54 8.89
C ARG A 404 28.02 -10.72 9.54
N ALA A 405 28.85 -11.44 8.79
CA ALA A 405 29.66 -12.54 9.32
C ALA A 405 30.71 -12.05 10.33
N LEU A 406 31.29 -10.86 10.12
CA LEU A 406 32.23 -10.24 11.05
C LEU A 406 31.56 -9.73 12.33
N SER A 407 30.30 -9.30 12.27
CA SER A 407 29.53 -8.82 13.44
C SER A 407 28.91 -9.93 14.30
N ILE A 408 29.03 -11.22 13.90
CA ILE A 408 28.52 -12.39 14.65
C ILE A 408 29.66 -13.11 15.40
N LEU A 409 30.91 -12.65 15.26
CA LEU A 409 32.00 -13.13 16.11
C LEU A 409 31.86 -12.46 17.50
N PRO A 410 31.84 -13.23 18.61
CA PRO A 410 31.81 -12.62 19.94
C PRO A 410 33.07 -11.80 20.14
N ALA A 411 32.91 -10.62 20.75
CA ALA A 411 34.02 -9.80 21.25
C ALA A 411 34.79 -10.53 22.36
#